data_AF-X6F6I2-F1
#
_entry.id   AF-X6F6I2-F1
#
_cell.length_a   1.000
_cell.length_b   1.000
_cell.length_c   1.000
_cell.angle_alpha   90.00
_cell.angle_beta   90.00
_cell.angle_gamma   90.00
#
_symmetry.space_group_name_H-M   'P 1'
#
loop_
_entity.id
_entity.type
_entity.pdbx_description
1 polymer ?
#
loop_
_entity_poly.entity_id
_entity_poly.type
_entity_poly.pdbx_seq_one_letter_code
_entity_poly.pdbx_strand_id
1 'polypeptide(L)'
;MRISAPLVFSQTAMGKIAAVFALKYPEVRLDVSTEDRSVDMIEEGFDLVIRVNPDPDDSLVGRVFLRDRLVVVATGEALMIAELFLNRKLSTAK
;
A
#
# COMPACT_ATOMS: atom_id res chain seq x y z
N MET A 1 -19.24 -1.50 -9.56
CA MET A 1 -18.48 -1.82 -8.35
C MET A 1 -17.41 -0.76 -8.15
N ARG A 2 -17.49 -0.01 -7.06
CA ARG A 2 -16.56 1.07 -6.69
C ARG A 2 -15.55 0.56 -5.67
N ILE A 3 -14.27 0.69 -5.99
CA ILE A 3 -13.17 0.14 -5.20
C ILE A 3 -12.21 1.27 -4.81
N SER A 4 -11.87 1.36 -3.53
CA SER A 4 -10.77 2.21 -3.07
C SER A 4 -9.54 1.36 -2.77
N ALA A 5 -8.38 1.71 -3.30
CA ALA A 5 -7.13 0.96 -3.08
C ALA A 5 -5.91 1.88 -2.85
N PRO A 6 -4.86 1.41 -2.14
CA PRO A 6 -3.66 2.20 -1.87
C PRO A 6 -2.84 2.44 -3.14
N LEU A 7 -2.14 3.56 -3.22
CA LEU A 7 -1.46 4.01 -4.44
C LEU A 7 -0.43 2.99 -4.94
N VAL A 8 0.46 2.57 -4.06
CA VAL A 8 1.55 1.63 -4.40
C VAL A 8 1.00 0.26 -4.78
N PHE A 9 -0.06 -0.21 -4.10
CA PHE A 9 -0.73 -1.46 -4.48
C PHE A 9 -1.38 -1.36 -5.86
N SER A 10 -2.00 -0.21 -6.16
CA SER A 10 -2.62 0.02 -7.45
C SER A 10 -1.62 0.01 -8.60
N GLN A 11 -0.47 0.65 -8.42
CA GLN A 11 0.61 0.68 -9.40
C GLN A 11 1.22 -0.69 -9.67
N THR A 12 1.26 -1.57 -8.65
CA THR A 12 1.96 -2.86 -8.73
C THR A 12 1.05 -4.02 -9.13
N ALA A 13 -0.22 -4.03 -8.72
CA ALA A 13 -1.10 -5.20 -8.86
C ALA A 13 -2.51 -4.89 -9.39
N MET A 14 -3.13 -3.77 -8.99
CA MET A 14 -4.57 -3.57 -9.22
C MET A 14 -4.96 -3.55 -10.70
N GLY A 15 -4.12 -2.96 -11.58
CA GLY A 15 -4.40 -2.95 -13.02
C GLY A 15 -4.55 -4.35 -13.63
N LYS A 16 -3.67 -5.30 -13.24
CA LYS A 16 -3.75 -6.70 -13.69
C LYS A 16 -4.98 -7.40 -13.12
N ILE A 17 -5.27 -7.18 -11.83
CA ILE A 17 -6.44 -7.77 -11.16
C ILE A 17 -7.73 -7.26 -11.82
N ALA A 18 -7.86 -5.96 -12.05
CA ALA A 18 -9.02 -5.34 -12.68
C ALA A 18 -9.24 -5.87 -14.10
N ALA A 19 -8.18 -6.00 -14.90
CA ALA A 19 -8.27 -6.55 -16.24
C ALA A 19 -8.78 -8.01 -16.25
N VAL A 20 -8.21 -8.86 -15.40
CA VAL A 20 -8.65 -10.27 -15.28
C VAL A 20 -10.09 -10.36 -14.77
N PHE A 21 -10.47 -9.52 -13.80
CA PHE A 21 -11.83 -9.50 -13.28
C PHE A 21 -12.84 -9.05 -14.33
N ALA A 22 -12.56 -7.96 -15.06
CA ALA A 22 -13.44 -7.43 -16.10
C ALA A 22 -13.64 -8.40 -17.27
N LEU A 23 -12.62 -9.20 -17.61
CA LEU A 23 -12.76 -10.27 -18.60
C LEU A 23 -13.65 -11.42 -18.12
N LYS A 24 -13.60 -11.73 -16.83
CA LYS A 24 -14.38 -12.82 -16.23
C LYS A 24 -15.85 -12.42 -15.96
N TYR A 25 -16.09 -11.15 -15.67
CA TYR A 25 -17.40 -10.59 -15.31
C TYR A 25 -17.69 -9.33 -16.14
N PRO A 26 -17.97 -9.47 -17.45
CA PRO A 26 -18.11 -8.35 -18.39
C PRO A 26 -19.30 -7.41 -18.08
N GLU A 27 -20.30 -7.89 -17.34
CA GLU A 27 -21.44 -7.12 -16.88
C GLU A 27 -21.10 -6.16 -15.73
N VAL A 28 -19.96 -6.36 -15.05
CA VAL A 28 -19.55 -5.54 -13.92
C VAL A 28 -18.67 -4.39 -14.39
N ARG A 29 -19.18 -3.16 -14.22
CA ARG A 29 -18.37 -1.95 -14.40
C ARG A 29 -17.52 -1.70 -13.15
N LEU A 30 -16.19 -1.71 -13.32
CA LEU A 30 -15.25 -1.34 -12.27
C LEU A 30 -14.97 0.17 -12.29
N ASP A 31 -14.99 0.76 -11.11
CA ASP A 31 -14.51 2.12 -10.83
C ASP A 31 -13.49 2.01 -9.69
N VAL A 32 -12.24 2.40 -9.94
CA VAL A 32 -11.13 2.18 -9.01
C VAL A 32 -10.52 3.54 -8.67
N SER A 33 -10.74 3.98 -7.43
CA SER A 33 -10.11 5.16 -6.86
C SER A 33 -8.82 4.78 -6.14
N THR A 34 -7.76 5.54 -6.37
CA THR A 34 -6.41 5.21 -5.88
C THR A 34 -5.85 6.37 -5.08
N GLU A 35 -5.94 6.28 -3.76
CA GLU A 35 -5.52 7.33 -2.82
C GLU A 35 -5.08 6.71 -1.48
N ASP A 36 -4.06 7.28 -0.86
CA ASP A 36 -3.53 6.86 0.45
C ASP A 36 -4.20 7.63 1.60
N ARG A 37 -5.54 7.72 1.57
CA ARG A 37 -6.34 8.29 2.65
C ARG A 37 -7.29 7.26 3.27
N SER A 38 -7.64 7.51 4.52
CA SER A 38 -8.81 6.85 5.10
C SER A 38 -10.07 7.33 4.35
N VAL A 39 -11.00 6.40 4.15
CA VAL A 39 -12.27 6.64 3.46
C VAL A 39 -13.39 6.13 4.36
N ASP A 40 -14.51 6.83 4.38
CA ASP A 40 -15.74 6.24 4.91
C ASP A 40 -16.37 5.38 3.80
N MET A 41 -16.34 4.07 3.97
CA MET A 41 -16.82 3.14 2.95
C MET A 41 -18.32 3.32 2.66
N ILE A 42 -19.10 3.67 3.68
CA ILE A 42 -20.56 3.77 3.59
C ILE A 42 -20.94 5.13 3.00
N GLU A 43 -20.45 6.22 3.60
CA GLU A 43 -20.80 7.59 3.18
C GLU A 43 -20.29 7.89 1.76
N GLU A 44 -19.11 7.40 1.39
CA GLU A 44 -18.52 7.64 0.07
C GLU A 44 -19.02 6.64 -0.99
N GLY A 45 -19.77 5.61 -0.59
CA GLY A 45 -20.40 4.64 -1.47
C GLY A 45 -19.39 3.71 -2.17
N PHE A 46 -18.44 3.17 -1.41
CA PHE A 46 -17.52 2.13 -1.88
C PHE A 46 -18.08 0.74 -1.60
N ASP A 47 -17.96 -0.15 -2.59
CA ASP A 47 -18.35 -1.57 -2.45
C ASP A 47 -17.21 -2.41 -1.87
N LEU A 48 -15.96 -1.96 -2.04
CA LEU A 48 -14.75 -2.63 -1.52
C LEU A 48 -13.66 -1.61 -1.22
N VAL A 49 -13.01 -1.77 -0.06
CA VAL A 49 -11.85 -0.97 0.34
C VAL A 49 -10.68 -1.90 0.65
N ILE A 50 -9.54 -1.66 -0.01
CA ILE A 50 -8.27 -2.34 0.25
C ILE A 50 -7.38 -1.40 1.05
N ARG A 51 -6.89 -1.82 2.22
CA ARG A 51 -5.97 -1.03 3.05
C ARG A 51 -4.89 -1.91 3.68
N VAL A 52 -3.73 -1.30 3.92
CA VAL A 52 -2.64 -1.92 4.66
C VAL A 52 -2.88 -1.62 6.13
N ASN A 53 -2.99 -2.67 6.95
CA ASN A 53 -3.16 -2.56 8.41
C ASN A 53 -4.20 -1.50 8.83
N PRO A 54 -5.45 -1.58 8.35
CA PRO A 54 -6.48 -0.62 8.74
C PRO A 54 -6.77 -0.72 10.24
N ASP A 55 -7.23 0.38 10.83
CA ASP A 55 -7.82 0.37 12.16
C ASP A 55 -9.07 -0.53 12.20
N PRO A 56 -9.35 -1.20 13.32
CA PRO A 56 -10.55 -2.00 13.47
C PRO A 56 -11.80 -1.10 13.40
N ASP A 57 -12.79 -1.55 12.64
CA ASP A 57 -14.10 -0.92 12.52
C ASP A 57 -15.18 -1.98 12.64
N ASP A 58 -15.96 -1.92 13.71
CA ASP A 58 -17.01 -2.91 14.02
C ASP A 58 -18.19 -2.86 13.04
N SER A 59 -18.31 -1.79 12.25
CA SER A 59 -19.32 -1.66 11.19
C SER A 59 -18.93 -2.39 9.90
N LEU A 60 -17.67 -2.82 9.77
CA LEU A 60 -17.12 -3.38 8.55
C LEU A 60 -16.69 -4.84 8.72
N VAL A 61 -16.83 -5.60 7.64
CA VAL A 61 -16.28 -6.96 7.53
C VAL A 61 -15.04 -6.94 6.67
N GLY A 62 -13.94 -7.49 7.20
CA GLY A 62 -12.65 -7.52 6.54
C GLY A 62 -12.06 -8.92 6.45
N ARG A 63 -11.21 -9.15 5.45
CA ARG A 63 -10.41 -10.37 5.33
C ARG A 63 -8.99 -10.02 4.91
N VAL A 64 -8.01 -10.56 5.63
CA VAL A 64 -6.61 -10.54 5.18
C VAL A 64 -6.47 -11.41 3.93
N PHE A 65 -6.09 -10.80 2.80
CA PHE A 65 -5.85 -11.50 1.53
C PHE A 65 -4.38 -11.48 1.10
N LEU A 66 -3.56 -10.61 1.70
CA LEU A 66 -2.14 -10.48 1.44
C LEU A 66 -1.41 -10.17 2.74
N ARG A 67 -0.18 -10.69 2.87
CA ARG A 67 0.81 -10.24 3.86
C ARG A 67 2.10 -9.96 3.14
N ASP A 68 2.67 -8.79 3.35
CA ASP A 68 3.99 -8.41 2.86
C ASP A 68 5.02 -8.45 4.00
N ARG A 69 6.29 -8.22 3.65
CA ARG A 69 7.38 -8.05 4.62
C ARG A 69 7.99 -6.67 4.42
N LEU A 70 7.97 -5.87 5.49
CA LEU A 70 8.73 -4.63 5.53
C LEU A 70 10.21 -4.97 5.73
N VAL A 71 11.05 -4.51 4.81
CA VAL A 71 12.50 -4.65 4.88
C VAL A 71 13.15 -3.28 4.77
N VAL A 72 14.16 -3.03 5.61
CA VAL A 72 14.98 -1.82 5.51
C VAL A 72 16.04 -2.04 4.44
N VAL A 73 16.08 -1.16 3.45
CA VAL A 73 17.06 -1.20 2.37
C VAL A 73 17.75 0.14 2.25
N ALA A 74 19.01 0.11 1.82
CA ALA A 74 19.79 1.29 1.53
C ALA A 74 20.60 1.05 0.25
N THR A 75 20.87 2.12 -0.50
CA THR A 75 21.85 2.03 -1.59
C THR A 75 23.24 1.85 -0.99
N GLY A 76 24.16 1.25 -1.74
CA GLY A 76 25.55 1.10 -1.29
C GLY A 76 26.20 2.44 -0.91
N GLU A 77 25.86 3.50 -1.65
CA GLU A 77 26.33 4.87 -1.38
C GLU A 77 25.83 5.41 -0.02
N ALA A 78 24.55 5.21 0.29
CA ALA A 78 23.99 5.64 1.58
C ALA A 78 24.65 4.92 2.76
N LEU A 79 24.99 3.64 2.59
CA LEU A 79 25.69 2.87 3.62
C LEU A 79 27.13 3.37 3.82
N MET A 80 27.84 3.66 2.71
CA MET A 80 29.18 4.23 2.74
C MET A 80 29.21 5.61 3.43
N ILE A 81 28.22 6.46 3.16
CA ILE A 81 28.09 7.77 3.82
C ILE A 81 27.88 7.58 5.34
N ALA A 82 27.00 6.67 5.75
CA ALA A 82 26.75 6.40 7.16
C ALA A 82 28.01 5.93 7.90
N GLU A 83 28.82 5.06 7.29
CA GLU A 83 30.10 4.62 7.84
C GLU A 83 31.11 5.78 7.99
N LEU A 84 31.21 6.66 6.99
CA LEU A 84 32.09 7.84 7.04
C LEU A 84 31.70 8.81 8.17
N PHE A 85 30.40 9.02 8.40
CA PHE A 85 29.91 9.88 9.49
C PHE A 85 30.13 9.26 10.88
N LEU A 86 29.91 7.94 11.03
CA LEU A 86 30.15 7.24 12.30
C LEU A 86 31.65 7.23 12.66
N ASN A 87 32.53 6.95 11.69
CA ASN A 87 33.98 6.96 11.89
C ASN A 87 34.52 8.36 12.22
N ARG A 88 33.94 9.43 11.66
CA ARG A 88 34.30 10.80 12.02
C ARG A 88 33.90 11.17 13.46
N LYS A 89 32.71 10.79 13.93
CA LYS A 89 32.29 11.06 15.32
C LYS A 89 33.17 10.35 16.35
N LEU A 90 33.64 9.14 16.06
CA LEU A 90 34.56 8.39 16.93
C LEU A 90 35.98 8.98 16.93
N SER A 91 36.40 9.63 15.85
CA SER A 91 37.71 10.29 15.75
C SER A 91 37.77 11.66 16.45
N THR A 92 36.64 12.36 16.59
CA THR A 92 36.57 13.67 17.28
C THR A 92 36.22 13.58 18.76
N ALA A 93 35.99 12.38 19.29
CA ALA A 93 35.73 12.12 20.71
C ALA A 93 37.01 11.76 21.50
N LYS A 94 38.17 12.27 21.05
CA LYS A 94 39.47 12.12 21.71
C LYS A 94 40.01 13.49 22.11
#